data_AF-A0A6N7V1I2-F1
#
_entry.id   AF-A0A6N7V1I2-F1
#
_cell.length_a   1.000
_cell.length_b   1.000
_cell.length_c   1.000
_cell.angle_alpha   90.00
_cell.angle_beta   90.00
_cell.angle_gamma   90.00
#
_symmetry.space_group_name_H-M   'P 1'
#
loop_
_entity.id
_entity.type
_entity.pdbx_description
1 polymer ?
#
loop_
_entity_poly.entity_id
_entity_poly.type
_entity_poly.pdbx_seq_one_letter_code
_entity_poly.pdbx_strand_id
1 'polypeptide(L)'
;MTNFYVVLLSLGLCLIHLYLNSSMESMIGSSVLQISSFGPVIKLANLGSTLSQTIRTGQRVISILDEIPMIEKVTNGDEAQFNSMDKIHVDFAYDKALILKDMNLNIQENEVIGIQGKSGSGKSTLL
;
A
#
# COMPACT_ATOMS: atom_id res chain seq x y z
N MET A 1 -12.30 27.41 -14.57
CA MET A 1 -13.54 27.19 -15.36
C MET A 1 -14.79 27.24 -14.49
N THR A 2 -14.93 26.44 -13.43
CA THR A 2 -16.13 26.44 -12.56
C THR A 2 -16.48 27.81 -11.96
N ASN A 3 -15.49 28.56 -11.47
CA ASN A 3 -15.72 29.88 -10.87
C ASN A 3 -16.29 30.90 -11.88
N PHE A 4 -15.90 30.80 -13.15
CA PHE A 4 -16.43 31.65 -14.22
C PHE A 4 -17.91 31.35 -14.51
N TYR A 5 -18.30 30.07 -14.56
CA TYR A 5 -19.70 29.67 -14.74
C TYR A 5 -20.59 30.07 -13.56
N VAL A 6 -20.07 30.04 -12.33
CA VAL A 6 -20.81 30.50 -11.15
C VAL A 6 -21.10 32.00 -11.25
N VAL A 7 -20.11 32.80 -11.65
CA VAL A 7 -20.29 34.25 -11.86
C VAL A 7 -21.27 34.54 -12.99
N LEU A 8 -21.23 33.78 -14.09
CA LEU A 8 -22.20 33.94 -15.19
C LEU A 8 -23.63 33.61 -14.73
N LEU A 9 -23.80 32.53 -13.97
CA LEU A 9 -25.10 32.10 -13.46
C LEU A 9 -25.66 33.10 -12.43
N SER A 10 -24.81 33.65 -11.54
CA SER A 10 -25.24 34.67 -10.58
C SER A 10 -25.62 35.99 -11.27
N LEU A 11 -24.90 36.38 -12.32
CA LEU A 11 -25.26 37.54 -13.15
C LEU A 11 -26.62 37.32 -13.84
N GLY A 12 -26.86 36.12 -14.38
CA GLY A 12 -28.14 35.75 -14.99
C GLY A 12 -29.32 35.81 -14.01
N LEU A 13 -29.14 35.28 -12.80
CA LEU A 13 -30.16 35.36 -11.73
C LEU A 13 -30.46 36.82 -11.35
N CYS A 14 -29.44 37.68 -11.29
CA CYS A 14 -29.59 39.11 -11.04
C CYS A 14 -30.38 39.82 -12.15
N LEU A 15 -30.10 39.52 -13.42
CA LEU A 15 -30.83 40.09 -14.56
C LEU A 15 -32.30 39.67 -14.59
N ILE A 16 -32.60 38.39 -14.30
CA ILE A 16 -33.97 37.88 -14.17
C ILE A 16 -34.71 38.61 -13.05
N HIS A 17 -34.02 38.87 -11.93
CA HIS A 17 -34.58 39.59 -10.80
C HIS A 17 -34.95 41.04 -11.16
N LEU A 18 -34.09 41.72 -11.93
CA LEU A 18 -34.35 43.06 -12.45
C LEU A 18 -35.50 43.09 -13.47
N TYR A 19 -35.63 42.06 -14.30
CA TYR A 19 -36.70 41.97 -15.29
C TYR A 19 -38.08 41.71 -14.66
N LEU A 20 -38.15 40.89 -13.61
CA LEU A 20 -39.40 40.51 -12.94
C LEU A 20 -39.81 41.46 -11.80
N ASN A 21 -38.98 42.47 -11.46
CA ASN A 21 -39.17 43.38 -10.32
C ASN A 21 -39.47 42.63 -9.00
N SER A 22 -38.78 41.52 -8.75
CA SER A 22 -38.98 40.66 -7.58
C SER A 22 -38.39 41.24 -6.28
N SER A 23 -38.77 40.68 -5.12
CA SER A 23 -38.31 41.12 -3.78
C SER A 23 -36.85 40.73 -3.48
N MET A 24 -36.10 41.60 -2.81
CA MET A 24 -34.72 41.36 -2.34
C MET A 24 -34.53 40.03 -1.60
N GLU A 25 -35.55 39.55 -0.88
CA GLU A 25 -35.51 38.25 -0.18
C GLU A 25 -35.30 37.08 -1.15
N SER A 26 -35.96 37.11 -2.31
CA SER A 26 -35.84 36.06 -3.32
C SER A 26 -34.46 36.04 -3.99
N MET A 27 -33.82 37.21 -4.14
CA MET A 27 -32.47 37.36 -4.70
C MET A 27 -31.41 36.75 -3.77
N ILE A 28 -31.54 37.01 -2.46
CA ILE A 28 -30.66 36.45 -1.44
C ILE A 28 -30.88 34.93 -1.38
N GLY A 29 -32.13 34.48 -1.36
CA GLY A 29 -32.49 33.06 -1.34
C GLY A 29 -31.88 32.28 -2.50
N SER A 30 -32.02 32.75 -3.74
CA SER A 30 -31.45 32.06 -4.91
C SER A 30 -29.91 32.01 -4.89
N SER A 31 -29.27 33.07 -4.40
CA SER A 31 -27.80 33.15 -4.31
C SER A 31 -27.27 32.15 -3.27
N VAL A 32 -27.92 32.04 -2.12
CA VAL A 32 -27.56 31.07 -1.06
C VAL A 32 -27.78 29.63 -1.54
N LEU A 33 -28.90 29.36 -2.22
CA LEU A 33 -29.19 28.04 -2.79
C LEU A 33 -28.16 27.63 -3.85
N GLN A 34 -27.75 28.56 -4.71
CA GLN A 34 -26.71 28.35 -5.71
C GLN A 34 -25.39 27.93 -5.05
N ILE A 35 -24.90 28.69 -4.06
CA ILE A 35 -23.64 28.39 -3.36
C ILE A 35 -23.72 27.05 -2.63
N SER A 36 -24.85 26.77 -1.97
CA SER A 36 -25.03 25.56 -1.15
C SER A 36 -25.04 24.27 -1.97
N SER A 37 -25.48 24.33 -3.23
CA SER A 37 -25.59 23.17 -4.12
C SER A 37 -24.23 22.59 -4.55
N PHE A 38 -23.16 23.40 -4.55
CA PHE A 38 -21.85 22.95 -5.04
C PHE A 38 -21.12 22.00 -4.08
N GLY A 39 -21.34 22.09 -2.77
CA GLY A 39 -20.68 21.23 -1.78
C GLY A 39 -20.91 19.74 -2.03
N PRO A 40 -22.18 19.27 -2.11
CA PRO A 40 -22.50 17.89 -2.46
C PRO A 40 -22.02 17.47 -3.85
N VAL A 41 -22.14 18.36 -4.85
CA VAL A 41 -21.72 18.06 -6.24
C VAL A 41 -20.22 17.81 -6.34
N ILE A 42 -19.40 18.61 -5.66
CA ILE A 42 -17.94 18.42 -5.64
C ILE A 42 -17.57 17.11 -4.92
N LYS A 43 -18.24 16.79 -3.80
CA LYS A 43 -18.03 15.51 -3.10
C LYS A 43 -18.37 14.33 -4.01
N LEU A 44 -19.46 14.42 -4.77
CA LEU A 44 -19.86 13.38 -5.73
C LEU A 44 -18.87 13.28 -6.90
N ALA A 45 -18.38 14.41 -7.43
CA ALA A 45 -17.38 14.42 -8.51
C ALA A 45 -16.07 13.73 -8.10
N ASN A 46 -15.66 13.91 -6.84
CA ASN A 46 -14.45 13.29 -6.28
C ASN A 46 -14.66 11.83 -5.81
N LEU A 47 -15.90 11.34 -5.79
CA LEU A 47 -16.19 9.96 -5.35
C LEU A 47 -15.49 8.93 -6.23
N GLY A 48 -15.46 9.14 -7.55
CA GLY A 48 -14.85 8.21 -8.49
C GLY A 48 -13.36 7.98 -8.21
N SER A 49 -12.61 9.04 -7.89
CA SER A 49 -11.20 8.92 -7.53
C SER A 49 -11.00 8.18 -6.22
N THR A 50 -11.80 8.50 -5.19
CA THR A 50 -11.71 7.84 -3.89
C THR A 50 -12.06 6.37 -3.99
N LEU A 51 -13.13 6.01 -4.71
CA LEU A 51 -13.55 4.63 -4.90
C LEU A 51 -12.50 3.82 -5.66
N SER A 52 -11.91 4.39 -6.71
CA SER A 52 -10.83 3.74 -7.46
C SER A 52 -9.61 3.47 -6.58
N GLN A 53 -9.29 4.40 -5.66
CA GLN A 53 -8.25 4.19 -4.66
C GLN A 53 -8.62 3.08 -3.66
N THR A 54 -9.86 3.08 -3.16
CA THR A 54 -10.37 2.03 -2.26
C THR A 54 -10.28 0.64 -2.90
N ILE A 55 -10.68 0.50 -4.17
CA ILE A 55 -10.61 -0.77 -4.90
C ILE A 55 -9.16 -1.26 -5.00
N ARG A 56 -8.20 -0.38 -5.35
CA ARG A 56 -6.78 -0.74 -5.42
C ARG A 56 -6.20 -1.16 -4.08
N THR A 57 -6.56 -0.48 -2.99
CA THR A 57 -6.16 -0.89 -1.64
C THR A 57 -6.77 -2.25 -1.28
N GLY A 58 -8.04 -2.48 -1.60
CA GLY A 58 -8.70 -3.77 -1.40
C GLY A 58 -7.98 -4.91 -2.13
N GLN A 59 -7.62 -4.70 -3.39
CA GLN A 59 -6.83 -5.67 -4.18
C GLN A 59 -5.48 -5.99 -3.53
N ARG A 60 -4.79 -4.98 -2.98
CA ARG A 60 -3.51 -5.19 -2.27
C ARG A 60 -3.67 -6.01 -0.99
N VAL A 61 -4.77 -5.82 -0.25
CA VAL A 61 -5.04 -6.62 0.95
C VAL A 61 -5.31 -8.07 0.56
N ILE A 62 -6.16 -8.28 -0.44
CA ILE A 62 -6.47 -9.60 -0.98
C ILE A 62 -5.18 -10.30 -1.47
N SER A 63 -4.31 -9.59 -2.20
CA SER A 63 -3.06 -10.18 -2.69
C SER A 63 -2.10 -10.66 -1.60
N ILE A 64 -2.14 -10.05 -0.41
CA ILE A 64 -1.34 -10.49 0.74
C ILE A 64 -1.97 -11.72 1.38
N LEU A 65 -3.30 -11.76 1.50
CA LEU A 65 -4.01 -12.90 2.06
C LEU A 65 -3.90 -14.15 1.18
N ASP A 66 -3.88 -13.96 -0.14
CA ASP A 66 -3.74 -15.02 -1.13
C ASP A 66 -2.26 -15.36 -1.44
N GLU A 67 -1.30 -14.76 -0.74
CA GLU A 67 0.12 -15.05 -0.93
C GLU A 67 0.45 -16.49 -0.48
N ILE A 68 1.02 -17.26 -1.39
CA ILE A 68 1.45 -18.63 -1.12
C ILE A 68 2.82 -18.57 -0.44
N PRO A 69 3.01 -19.16 0.76
CA PRO A 69 4.30 -19.13 1.44
C PRO A 69 5.35 -19.90 0.63
N MET A 70 6.57 -19.34 0.55
CA MET A 70 7.68 -19.95 -0.19
C MET A 70 8.11 -21.31 0.37
N ILE A 71 7.86 -21.54 1.67
CA ILE A 71 8.13 -22.81 2.34
C ILE A 71 6.91 -23.26 3.12
N GLU A 72 6.65 -24.57 3.11
CA GLU A 72 5.61 -25.15 3.93
C GLU A 72 6.02 -25.16 5.40
N LYS A 73 5.06 -24.87 6.29
CA LYS A 73 5.30 -25.01 7.73
C LYS A 73 5.29 -26.49 8.09
N VAL A 74 6.33 -26.94 8.77
CA VAL A 74 6.39 -28.29 9.33
C VAL A 74 5.51 -28.31 10.59
N THR A 75 4.28 -28.83 10.48
CA THR A 75 3.31 -28.88 11.60
C THR A 75 3.28 -30.23 12.33
N ASN A 76 3.69 -31.31 11.68
CA ASN A 76 3.78 -32.68 12.22
C ASN A 76 5.23 -33.20 12.20
N GLY A 77 6.18 -32.32 12.50
CA GLY A 77 7.59 -32.73 12.68
C GLY A 77 7.83 -33.18 14.11
N ASP A 78 8.74 -34.13 14.29
CA ASP A 78 9.34 -34.39 15.60
C ASP A 78 10.05 -33.11 16.08
N GLU A 79 10.17 -32.93 17.40
CA GLU A 79 11.05 -31.87 17.94
C GLU A 79 12.47 -32.07 17.41
N ALA A 80 13.02 -31.02 16.80
CA ALA A 80 14.38 -31.06 16.27
C ALA A 80 15.38 -31.12 17.43
N GLN A 81 15.92 -32.31 17.70
CA GLN A 81 17.06 -32.49 18.59
C GLN A 81 18.36 -32.32 17.79
N PHE A 82 19.23 -31.43 18.25
CA PHE A 82 20.53 -31.20 17.65
C PHE A 82 21.61 -32.00 18.40
N ASN A 83 22.16 -33.02 17.76
CA ASN A 83 23.24 -33.83 18.34
C ASN A 83 24.59 -33.48 17.69
N SER A 84 24.69 -33.62 16.38
CA SER A 84 25.86 -33.19 15.62
C SER A 84 25.44 -32.92 14.18
N MET A 85 26.25 -32.13 13.49
CA MET A 85 26.06 -31.75 12.10
C MET A 85 27.32 -32.16 11.35
N ASP A 86 27.32 -33.32 10.71
CA ASP A 86 28.48 -33.84 10.00
C ASP A 86 28.31 -33.74 8.47
N LYS A 87 29.26 -33.08 7.81
CA LYS A 87 29.39 -33.03 6.33
C LYS A 87 28.16 -32.48 5.61
N ILE A 88 27.70 -31.31 6.04
CA ILE A 88 26.66 -30.60 5.28
C ILE A 88 27.34 -29.72 4.24
N HIS A 89 27.05 -30.04 2.97
CA HIS A 89 27.39 -29.23 1.82
C HIS A 89 26.26 -28.22 1.59
N VAL A 90 26.49 -26.95 1.91
CA VAL A 90 25.50 -25.88 1.72
C VAL A 90 25.88 -25.00 0.54
N ASP A 91 24.98 -24.95 -0.44
CA ASP A 91 24.93 -23.91 -1.46
C ASP A 91 23.76 -22.98 -1.15
N PHE A 92 24.00 -21.66 -1.17
CA PHE A 92 22.93 -20.68 -0.98
C PHE A 92 23.15 -19.45 -1.84
N ALA A 93 22.07 -18.98 -2.47
CA ALA A 93 22.06 -17.79 -3.31
C ALA A 93 20.89 -16.88 -2.96
N TYR A 94 21.12 -15.57 -3.00
CA TYR A 94 20.04 -14.59 -3.11
C TYR A 94 19.78 -14.34 -4.60
N ASP A 95 18.57 -14.67 -5.06
CA ASP A 95 18.19 -14.67 -6.48
C ASP A 95 19.19 -15.47 -7.36
N LYS A 96 20.12 -14.76 -8.03
CA LYS A 96 21.14 -15.35 -8.92
C LYS A 96 22.56 -15.24 -8.36
N ALA A 97 22.74 -14.53 -7.25
CA ALA A 97 24.04 -14.30 -6.65
C ALA A 97 24.34 -15.41 -5.64
N LEU A 98 25.22 -16.35 -6.03
CA LEU A 98 25.69 -17.42 -5.15
C LEU A 98 26.59 -16.83 -4.06
N ILE A 99 26.15 -16.94 -2.80
CA ILE A 99 26.85 -16.40 -1.62
C ILE A 99 27.63 -17.49 -0.90
N LEU A 100 27.00 -18.65 -0.69
CA LEU A 100 27.64 -19.84 -0.13
C LEU A 100 27.78 -20.86 -1.25
N LYS A 101 28.99 -21.40 -1.42
CA LYS A 101 29.30 -22.41 -2.44
C LYS A 101 30.06 -23.55 -1.77
N ASP A 102 29.50 -24.75 -1.85
CA ASP A 102 30.08 -26.00 -1.34
C ASP A 102 30.64 -25.85 0.09
N MET A 103 29.90 -25.14 0.93
CA MET A 103 30.36 -24.80 2.26
C MET A 103 30.17 -26.00 3.17
N ASN A 104 31.28 -26.51 3.71
CA ASN A 104 31.32 -27.73 4.51
C ASN A 104 31.50 -27.41 5.98
N LEU A 105 30.53 -27.82 6.79
CA LEU A 105 30.56 -27.65 8.23
C LEU A 105 30.56 -29.00 8.95
N ASN A 106 31.32 -29.04 10.03
CA ASN A 106 31.20 -30.04 11.06
C ASN A 106 30.98 -29.30 12.38
N ILE A 107 29.86 -29.55 13.05
CA ILE A 107 29.49 -28.90 14.32
C ILE A 107 29.04 -29.96 15.31
N GLN A 108 29.66 -30.00 16.48
CA GLN A 108 29.28 -30.91 17.56
C GLN A 108 28.34 -30.23 18.56
N GLU A 109 27.57 -31.02 19.32
CA GLU A 109 26.76 -30.48 20.41
C GLU A 109 27.63 -29.67 21.38
N ASN A 110 27.12 -28.50 21.80
CA ASN A 110 27.79 -27.61 22.75
C ASN A 110 29.15 -27.03 22.27
N GLU A 111 29.47 -27.14 20.98
CA GLU A 111 30.66 -26.53 20.39
C GLU A 111 30.50 -25.01 20.19
N VAL A 112 31.54 -24.25 20.51
CA VAL A 112 31.59 -22.80 20.24
C VAL A 112 32.44 -22.54 19.00
N ILE A 113 31.81 -22.04 17.94
CA ILE A 113 32.47 -21.75 16.66
C ILE A 113 32.52 -20.24 16.41
N GLY A 114 33.70 -19.75 16.05
CA GLY A 114 33.90 -18.37 15.60
C GLY A 114 33.91 -18.27 14.08
N ILE A 115 33.06 -17.41 13.51
CA ILE A 115 33.03 -17.16 12.05
C ILE A 115 33.82 -15.87 11.75
N GLN A 116 34.94 -16.00 11.05
CA GLN A 116 35.78 -14.87 10.64
C GLN A 116 35.95 -14.78 9.12
N GLY A 117 36.00 -13.57 8.58
CA GLY A 117 36.23 -13.34 7.16
C GLY A 117 36.04 -11.88 6.74
N LYS A 118 36.50 -11.52 5.55
CA LYS A 118 36.39 -10.17 4.96
C LYS A 118 34.92 -9.72 4.82
N SER A 119 34.66 -8.42 4.76
CA SER A 119 33.31 -7.92 4.48
C SER A 119 32.77 -8.52 3.17
N GLY A 120 31.50 -8.92 3.16
CA GLY A 120 30.86 -9.57 2.00
C GLY A 120 31.16 -11.07 1.82
N SER A 121 31.91 -11.71 2.72
CA SER A 121 32.26 -13.14 2.61
C SER A 121 31.12 -14.13 2.94
N GLY A 122 29.86 -13.70 3.01
CA GLY A 122 28.71 -14.58 3.30
C GLY A 122 28.44 -14.91 4.77
N LYS A 123 29.19 -14.34 5.73
CA LYS A 123 29.04 -14.65 7.18
C LYS A 123 27.62 -14.46 7.70
N SER A 124 26.96 -13.36 7.33
CA SER A 124 25.58 -13.06 7.76
C SER A 124 24.54 -13.93 7.07
N THR A 125 24.91 -14.64 6.00
CA THR A 125 24.01 -15.55 5.27
C THR A 125 24.09 -16.97 5.81
N LEU A 126 25.17 -17.28 6.55
CA LEU A 126 25.33 -18.55 7.23
C LEU A 126 24.58 -18.61 8.58
N LEU A 127 24.30 -17.45 9.19
CA LEU A 127 23.49 -17.30 10.39
C LEU A 127 22.00 -17.26 10.03
#